data_AF-A0A3D4RZL7-F1
#
_entry.id   AF-A0A3D4RZL7-F1
#
_cell.length_a   1.000
_cell.length_b   1.000
_cell.length_c   1.000
_cell.angle_alpha   90.00
_cell.angle_beta   90.00
_cell.angle_gamma   90.00
#
_symmetry.space_group_name_H-M   'P 1'
#
loop_
_entity.id
_entity.type
_entity.pdbx_description
1 polymer ?
#
loop_
_entity_poly.entity_id
_entity_poly.type
_entity_poly.pdbx_seq_one_letter_code
_entity_poly.pdbx_strand_id
1 'polypeptide(L)'
;MAVIQPIRRPAPLVWLTKSLVPALLAVSVANATEQATVDEVIAKVQEAAVYLHDKGQAAYPDFNNNARWVWKDSYVFVFSCQDDRMIAHPLRPDLVGRPILSMEDEKGNKLFEDLCEAGEASGGGWVEYWWPRPGEAKASRKISYTQKTEVSFQPDTRVGAGIYYEDDDMSVEKLNDMVQNQDSTRVDAP
;
A
#
# COMPACT_ATOMS: atom_id res chain seq x y z
N MET A 1 -26.93 101.57 10.35
CA MET A 1 -25.98 100.46 10.57
C MET A 1 -26.76 99.16 10.43
N ALA A 2 -26.53 98.38 9.37
CA ALA A 2 -27.20 97.10 9.13
C ALA A 2 -26.13 96.01 8.99
N VAL A 3 -26.25 94.98 9.83
CA VAL A 3 -25.41 93.79 9.82
C VAL A 3 -26.08 92.76 8.89
N ILE A 4 -25.36 92.28 7.87
CA ILE A 4 -25.82 91.22 6.97
C ILE A 4 -24.90 90.00 7.12
N GLN A 5 -25.55 88.83 7.22
CA GLN A 5 -25.03 87.53 7.66
C GLN A 5 -24.13 86.78 6.67
N PRO A 6 -23.39 85.75 7.13
CA PRO A 6 -22.46 84.99 6.29
C PRO A 6 -23.11 83.82 5.52
N ILE A 7 -22.60 83.60 4.31
CA ILE A 7 -22.97 82.54 3.35
C ILE A 7 -22.27 81.21 3.72
N ARG A 8 -23.05 80.13 3.76
CA ARG A 8 -22.62 78.74 4.02
C ARG A 8 -21.89 78.15 2.80
N ARG A 9 -20.84 77.35 3.03
CA ARG A 9 -20.19 76.49 2.01
C ARG A 9 -20.75 75.05 2.06
N PRO A 10 -20.87 74.34 0.92
CA PRO A 10 -21.37 72.96 0.90
C PRO A 10 -20.26 71.92 1.18
N ALA A 11 -20.68 70.77 1.73
CA ALA A 11 -19.82 69.61 2.08
C ALA A 11 -19.60 68.67 0.87
N PRO A 12 -18.51 67.86 0.84
CA PRO A 12 -18.23 66.95 -0.26
C PRO A 12 -18.89 65.56 -0.10
N LEU A 13 -19.32 65.00 -1.23
CA LEU A 13 -19.89 63.65 -1.40
C LEU A 13 -18.83 62.55 -1.20
N VAL A 14 -19.12 61.56 -0.36
CA VAL A 14 -18.37 60.31 -0.20
C VAL A 14 -19.00 59.24 -1.09
N TRP A 15 -18.22 58.67 -2.02
CA TRP A 15 -18.64 57.53 -2.85
C TRP A 15 -18.39 56.22 -2.09
N LEU A 16 -19.45 55.51 -1.71
CA LEU A 16 -19.37 54.16 -1.15
C LEU A 16 -19.22 53.14 -2.29
N THR A 17 -18.03 52.54 -2.45
CA THR A 17 -17.85 51.35 -3.29
C THR A 17 -18.27 50.11 -2.51
N LYS A 18 -19.35 49.44 -2.95
CA LYS A 18 -19.76 48.13 -2.44
C LYS A 18 -18.80 47.06 -2.98
N SER A 19 -17.90 46.55 -2.16
CA SER A 19 -17.07 45.40 -2.50
C SER A 19 -17.89 44.11 -2.41
N LEU A 20 -18.00 43.41 -3.53
CA LEU A 20 -18.58 42.07 -3.63
C LEU A 20 -17.49 41.05 -3.23
N VAL A 21 -17.65 40.37 -2.09
CA VAL A 21 -16.76 39.27 -1.69
C VAL A 21 -17.25 37.99 -2.39
N PRO A 22 -16.45 37.32 -3.24
CA PRO A 22 -16.84 36.04 -3.78
C PRO A 22 -16.72 34.98 -2.68
N ALA A 23 -17.82 34.29 -2.39
CA ALA A 23 -17.82 33.12 -1.52
C ALA A 23 -17.01 32.00 -2.19
N LEU A 24 -15.81 31.73 -1.68
CA LEU A 24 -15.07 30.52 -2.03
C LEU A 24 -15.87 29.30 -1.55
N LEU A 25 -16.41 28.53 -2.49
CA LEU A 25 -16.81 27.15 -2.23
C LEU A 25 -15.53 26.35 -1.99
N ALA A 26 -15.26 26.01 -0.72
CA ALA A 26 -14.28 24.99 -0.40
C ALA A 26 -14.82 23.64 -0.89
N VAL A 27 -14.35 23.19 -2.05
CA VAL A 27 -14.50 21.80 -2.46
C VAL A 27 -13.69 20.99 -1.46
N SER A 28 -14.36 20.28 -0.55
CA SER A 28 -13.70 19.25 0.25
C SER A 28 -13.26 18.15 -0.70
N VAL A 29 -11.95 18.08 -0.96
CA VAL A 29 -11.34 16.87 -1.51
C VAL A 29 -11.56 15.78 -0.47
N ALA A 30 -12.53 14.91 -0.72
CA ALA A 30 -12.68 13.67 0.01
C ALA A 30 -11.34 12.92 -0.03
N ASN A 31 -10.91 12.37 1.12
CA ASN A 31 -9.71 11.55 1.29
C ASN A 31 -9.70 10.38 0.29
N ALA A 32 -9.19 10.62 -0.91
CA ALA A 32 -9.00 9.60 -1.94
C ALA A 32 -7.79 8.74 -1.56
N THR A 33 -8.06 7.70 -0.76
CA THR A 33 -7.42 6.38 -0.74
C THR A 33 -5.89 6.34 -0.84
N GLU A 34 -5.21 6.58 0.29
CA GLU A 34 -3.82 6.16 0.57
C GLU A 34 -3.67 4.65 0.81
N GLN A 35 -4.73 3.84 0.66
CA GLN A 35 -4.71 2.41 0.90
C GLN A 35 -4.66 1.60 -0.40
N ALA A 36 -3.79 0.58 -0.44
CA ALA A 36 -3.73 -0.38 -1.53
C ALA A 36 -4.99 -1.26 -1.58
N THR A 37 -5.40 -1.64 -2.80
CA THR A 37 -6.51 -2.59 -3.00
C THR A 37 -6.01 -4.03 -3.18
N VAL A 38 -6.92 -5.00 -3.02
CA VAL A 38 -6.67 -6.43 -3.25
C VAL A 38 -6.10 -6.68 -4.66
N ASP A 39 -6.77 -6.14 -5.68
CA ASP A 39 -6.37 -6.32 -7.09
C ASP A 39 -4.99 -5.70 -7.38
N GLU A 40 -4.70 -4.53 -6.78
CA GLU A 40 -3.38 -3.89 -6.90
C GLU A 40 -2.27 -4.75 -6.29
N VAL A 41 -2.51 -5.34 -5.12
CA VAL A 41 -1.57 -6.24 -4.45
C VAL A 41 -1.30 -7.48 -5.28
N ILE A 42 -2.33 -8.16 -5.78
CA ILE A 42 -2.17 -9.36 -6.62
C ILE A 42 -1.37 -9.00 -7.88
N ALA A 43 -1.77 -7.94 -8.59
CA ALA A 43 -1.10 -7.51 -9.80
C ALA A 43 0.38 -7.17 -9.56
N LYS A 44 0.70 -6.50 -8.44
CA LYS A 44 2.07 -6.14 -8.08
C LYS A 44 2.93 -7.35 -7.71
N VAL A 45 2.38 -8.31 -6.98
CA VAL A 45 3.10 -9.56 -6.64
C VAL A 45 3.36 -10.38 -7.90
N GLN A 46 2.38 -10.51 -8.79
CA GLN A 46 2.55 -11.20 -10.08
C GLN A 46 3.57 -10.49 -10.98
N GLU A 47 3.52 -9.16 -11.07
CA GLU A 47 4.52 -8.34 -11.79
C GLU A 47 5.93 -8.59 -11.25
N ALA A 48 6.08 -8.62 -9.91
CA ALA A 48 7.34 -8.88 -9.23
C ALA A 48 7.83 -10.32 -9.44
N ALA A 49 6.94 -11.30 -9.39
CA ALA A 49 7.25 -12.70 -9.65
C ALA A 49 7.82 -12.90 -11.06
N VAL A 50 7.16 -12.33 -12.08
CA VAL A 50 7.64 -12.35 -13.47
C VAL A 50 8.97 -11.61 -13.61
N TYR A 51 9.09 -10.44 -12.97
CA TYR A 51 10.32 -9.65 -13.01
C TYR A 51 11.52 -10.44 -12.47
N LEU A 52 11.35 -11.15 -11.35
CA LEU A 52 12.39 -12.00 -10.77
C LEU A 52 12.67 -13.26 -11.59
N HIS A 53 11.65 -13.86 -12.19
CA HIS A 53 11.82 -14.98 -13.10
C HIS A 53 12.71 -14.61 -14.29
N ASP A 54 12.42 -13.48 -14.93
CA ASP A 54 13.12 -13.02 -16.14
C ASP A 54 14.53 -12.48 -15.85
N LYS A 55 14.70 -11.73 -14.75
CA LYS A 55 15.96 -11.05 -14.42
C LYS A 55 16.89 -11.88 -13.55
N GLY A 56 16.38 -12.92 -12.91
CA GLY A 56 17.14 -13.73 -11.98
C GLY A 56 17.48 -13.00 -10.68
N GLN A 57 18.42 -13.57 -9.94
CA GLN A 57 18.83 -13.08 -8.61
C GLN A 57 19.42 -11.67 -8.61
N ALA A 58 19.94 -11.20 -9.75
CA ALA A 58 20.51 -9.86 -9.88
C ALA A 58 19.48 -8.74 -9.64
N ALA A 59 18.18 -9.05 -9.73
CA ALA A 59 17.09 -8.11 -9.50
C ALA A 59 16.67 -7.96 -8.02
N TYR A 60 17.16 -8.78 -7.07
CA TYR A 60 16.78 -8.63 -5.66
C TYR A 60 17.02 -7.24 -5.07
N PRO A 61 18.14 -6.56 -5.34
CA PRO A 61 18.38 -5.22 -4.80
C PRO A 61 17.35 -4.17 -5.26
N ASP A 62 16.69 -4.39 -6.40
CA ASP A 62 15.67 -3.47 -6.92
C ASP A 62 14.48 -3.35 -5.96
N PHE A 63 14.14 -4.43 -5.25
CA PHE A 63 13.07 -4.45 -4.26
C PHE A 63 13.39 -3.68 -2.98
N ASN A 64 14.66 -3.33 -2.73
CA ASN A 64 15.05 -2.55 -1.55
C ASN A 64 15.08 -1.03 -1.81
N ASN A 65 15.35 -0.60 -3.05
CA ASN A 65 15.71 0.80 -3.34
C ASN A 65 14.91 1.42 -4.51
N ASN A 66 13.77 0.84 -4.88
CA ASN A 66 12.99 1.31 -6.02
C ASN A 66 11.53 1.59 -5.63
N ALA A 67 11.09 2.83 -5.90
CA ALA A 67 9.72 3.27 -5.67
C ALA A 67 8.68 2.49 -6.49
N ARG A 68 9.08 1.75 -7.54
CA ARG A 68 8.18 0.84 -8.29
C ARG A 68 7.52 -0.20 -7.39
N TRP A 69 8.21 -0.63 -6.33
CA TRP A 69 7.80 -1.71 -5.44
C TRP A 69 7.21 -1.21 -4.11
N VAL A 70 6.98 0.10 -3.98
CA VAL A 70 6.34 0.73 -2.84
C VAL A 70 5.28 1.68 -3.37
N TRP A 71 4.01 1.45 -3.04
CA TRP A 71 2.91 2.26 -3.53
C TRP A 71 1.87 2.42 -2.43
N LYS A 72 1.29 3.63 -2.30
CA LYS A 72 0.32 3.90 -1.25
C LYS A 72 0.89 3.47 0.12
N ASP A 73 0.18 2.67 0.88
CA ASP A 73 0.64 2.06 2.13
C ASP A 73 1.20 0.63 1.98
N SER A 74 1.40 0.14 0.75
CA SER A 74 1.85 -1.22 0.46
C SER A 74 3.23 -1.27 -0.21
N TYR A 75 3.81 -2.46 -0.22
CA TYR A 75 5.15 -2.72 -0.75
C TYR A 75 5.36 -4.21 -1.02
N VAL A 76 6.24 -4.50 -1.97
CA VAL A 76 6.71 -5.86 -2.24
C VAL A 76 7.87 -6.21 -1.32
N PHE A 77 7.84 -7.41 -0.74
CA PHE A 77 8.94 -8.04 -0.04
C PHE A 77 9.25 -9.41 -0.65
N VAL A 78 10.51 -9.85 -0.55
CA VAL A 78 11.01 -11.07 -1.18
C VAL A 78 11.75 -11.89 -0.14
N PHE A 79 11.48 -13.19 -0.08
CA PHE A 79 12.05 -14.08 0.92
C PHE A 79 12.21 -15.52 0.38
N SER A 80 12.94 -16.35 1.11
CA SER A 80 13.12 -17.77 0.82
C SER A 80 12.77 -18.57 2.06
N CYS A 81 11.93 -19.59 1.89
CA CYS A 81 11.51 -20.49 2.97
C CYS A 81 12.58 -21.54 3.21
N GLN A 82 13.13 -22.10 2.15
CA GLN A 82 14.18 -23.10 2.17
C GLN A 82 15.47 -22.55 2.79
N ASP A 83 15.82 -21.31 2.48
CA ASP A 83 17.04 -20.68 3.04
C ASP A 83 16.80 -20.02 4.40
N ASP A 84 15.56 -20.03 4.91
CA ASP A 84 15.13 -19.27 6.08
C ASP A 84 15.71 -17.85 6.05
N ARG A 85 15.30 -17.06 5.05
CA ARG A 85 15.97 -15.77 4.81
C ARG A 85 15.08 -14.72 4.16
N MET A 86 15.09 -13.51 4.74
CA MET A 86 14.63 -12.32 4.03
C MET A 86 15.62 -11.92 2.94
N ILE A 87 15.16 -11.83 1.70
CA ILE A 87 15.99 -11.47 0.55
C ILE A 87 15.92 -9.95 0.28
N ALA A 88 14.73 -9.36 0.35
CA ALA A 88 14.53 -7.94 0.17
C ALA A 88 13.29 -7.44 0.94
N HIS A 89 13.42 -6.30 1.61
CA HIS A 89 12.32 -5.64 2.29
C HIS A 89 12.54 -4.12 2.30
N PRO A 90 11.81 -3.32 1.50
CA PRO A 90 12.11 -1.90 1.29
C PRO A 90 11.98 -1.05 2.55
N LEU A 91 11.09 -1.44 3.48
CA LEU A 91 10.84 -0.68 4.72
C LEU A 91 11.51 -1.27 5.97
N ARG A 92 12.14 -2.45 5.87
CA ARG A 92 12.78 -3.17 6.98
C ARG A 92 14.11 -3.74 6.50
N PRO A 93 15.07 -2.88 6.11
CA PRO A 93 16.38 -3.32 5.65
C PRO A 93 17.16 -4.09 6.72
N ASP A 94 16.81 -3.90 8.00
CA ASP A 94 17.35 -4.66 9.13
C ASP A 94 17.00 -6.15 9.12
N LEU A 95 15.95 -6.55 8.39
CA LEU A 95 15.58 -7.96 8.22
C LEU A 95 16.39 -8.65 7.11
N VAL A 96 16.93 -7.90 6.14
CA VAL A 96 17.60 -8.50 4.97
C VAL A 96 18.79 -9.36 5.40
N GLY A 97 18.77 -10.63 4.96
CA GLY A 97 19.78 -11.64 5.30
C GLY A 97 19.58 -12.34 6.66
N ARG A 98 18.52 -12.02 7.40
CA ARG A 98 18.20 -12.63 8.69
C ARG A 98 17.28 -13.86 8.53
N PRO A 99 17.35 -14.82 9.47
CA PRO A 99 16.31 -15.84 9.61
C PRO A 99 14.97 -15.21 9.96
N ILE A 100 13.91 -15.76 9.38
CA ILE A 100 12.56 -15.20 9.41
C ILE A 100 11.48 -16.22 9.79
N LEU A 101 11.70 -17.52 9.62
CA LEU A 101 10.66 -18.52 9.84
C LEU A 101 10.19 -18.56 11.30
N SER A 102 11.11 -18.37 12.25
CA SER A 102 10.76 -18.32 13.67
C SER A 102 10.26 -16.95 14.14
N MET A 103 10.06 -15.98 13.24
CA MET A 103 9.56 -14.66 13.63
C MET A 103 8.06 -14.72 13.91
N GLU A 104 7.69 -14.16 15.04
CA GLU A 104 6.30 -13.98 15.45
C GLU A 104 5.93 -12.48 15.37
N ASP A 105 4.69 -12.20 15.00
CA ASP A 105 4.13 -10.86 15.15
C ASP A 105 3.71 -10.56 16.61
N GLU A 106 3.13 -9.39 16.86
CA GLU A 106 2.68 -9.00 18.21
C GLU A 106 1.54 -9.86 18.78
N LYS A 107 0.89 -10.70 17.95
CA LYS A 107 -0.17 -11.63 18.35
C LYS A 107 0.33 -13.07 18.49
N GLY A 108 1.60 -13.34 18.18
CA GLY A 108 2.19 -14.69 18.19
C GLY A 108 1.97 -15.47 16.89
N ASN A 109 1.52 -14.82 15.81
CA ASN A 109 1.38 -15.49 14.51
C ASN A 109 2.75 -15.70 13.88
N LYS A 110 2.98 -16.89 13.33
CA LYS A 110 4.23 -17.25 12.66
C LYS A 110 4.20 -16.83 11.20
N LEU A 111 4.19 -15.51 11.00
CA LEU A 111 3.80 -14.90 9.73
C LEU A 111 4.55 -15.45 8.51
N PHE A 112 5.85 -15.76 8.62
CA PHE A 112 6.61 -16.28 7.49
C PHE A 112 6.44 -17.77 7.26
N GLU A 113 6.20 -18.59 8.30
CA GLU A 113 5.79 -19.99 8.11
C GLU A 113 4.45 -20.04 7.36
N ASP A 114 3.48 -19.24 7.80
CA ASP A 114 2.14 -19.17 7.19
C ASP A 114 2.22 -18.66 5.73
N LEU A 115 3.05 -17.64 5.45
CA LEU A 115 3.27 -17.15 4.08
C LEU A 115 4.01 -18.16 3.20
N CYS A 116 4.87 -19.01 3.77
CA CYS A 116 5.49 -20.10 3.04
C CYS A 116 4.45 -21.12 2.60
N GLU A 117 3.58 -21.55 3.53
CA GLU A 117 2.50 -22.51 3.25
C GLU A 117 1.50 -21.97 2.21
N ALA A 118 0.99 -20.75 2.42
CA ALA A 118 0.03 -20.13 1.50
C ALA A 118 0.61 -19.92 0.08
N GLY A 119 1.91 -19.62 -0.01
CA GLY A 119 2.59 -19.37 -1.28
C GLY A 119 2.81 -20.63 -2.14
N GLU A 120 2.61 -21.84 -1.61
CA GLU A 120 2.69 -23.09 -2.39
C GLU A 120 1.46 -23.33 -3.26
N ALA A 121 0.33 -22.69 -2.97
CA ALA A 121 -0.90 -22.88 -3.73
C ALA A 121 -0.73 -22.40 -5.19
N SER A 122 -1.39 -23.11 -6.11
CA SER A 122 -1.55 -22.62 -7.50
C SER A 122 -2.26 -21.26 -7.44
N GLY A 123 -1.61 -20.23 -7.98
CA GLY A 123 -2.13 -18.87 -7.91
C GLY A 123 -1.88 -18.16 -6.58
N GLY A 124 -1.03 -18.66 -5.68
CA GLY A 124 -0.66 -18.02 -4.42
C GLY A 124 -1.77 -18.04 -3.36
N GLY A 125 -1.52 -17.37 -2.23
CA GLY A 125 -2.45 -17.37 -1.10
C GLY A 125 -2.30 -16.16 -0.19
N TRP A 126 -3.31 -15.94 0.65
CA TRP A 126 -3.38 -14.82 1.60
C TRP A 126 -3.14 -15.26 3.04
N VAL A 127 -2.46 -14.41 3.80
CA VAL A 127 -2.16 -14.60 5.23
C VAL A 127 -2.39 -13.31 5.99
N GLU A 128 -3.04 -13.40 7.13
CA GLU A 128 -3.26 -12.29 8.07
C GLU A 128 -2.23 -12.29 9.19
N TYR A 129 -1.70 -11.11 9.51
CA TYR A 129 -0.78 -10.87 10.62
C TYR A 129 -0.76 -9.38 11.00
N TRP A 130 -0.06 -9.04 12.08
CA TRP A 130 0.07 -7.67 12.58
C TRP A 130 1.44 -7.11 12.23
N TRP A 131 1.46 -6.00 11.47
CA TRP A 131 2.70 -5.39 11.03
C TRP A 131 2.58 -3.87 10.99
N PRO A 132 3.66 -3.11 11.24
CA PRO A 132 3.61 -1.66 11.14
C PRO A 132 3.33 -1.19 9.71
N ARG A 133 2.40 -0.25 9.56
CA ARG A 133 2.19 0.51 8.33
C ARG A 133 3.45 1.32 7.98
N PRO A 134 3.67 1.67 6.71
CA PRO A 134 4.77 2.55 6.34
C PRO A 134 4.73 3.87 7.12
N GLY A 135 5.83 4.21 7.81
CA GLY A 135 5.93 5.43 8.62
C GLY A 135 5.34 5.34 10.02
N GLU A 136 4.76 4.20 10.41
CA GLU A 136 4.21 3.97 11.74
C GLU A 136 5.05 2.98 12.55
N ALA A 137 5.02 3.13 13.88
CA ALA A 137 5.72 2.23 14.80
C ALA A 137 4.79 1.15 15.38
N LYS A 138 3.49 1.46 15.49
CA LYS A 138 2.49 0.53 16.01
C LYS A 138 2.09 -0.44 14.89
N ALA A 139 1.92 -1.71 15.23
CA ALA A 139 1.40 -2.67 14.28
C ALA A 139 -0.10 -2.46 14.01
N SER A 140 -0.49 -2.65 12.76
CA SER A 140 -1.88 -2.73 12.31
C SER A 140 -2.13 -4.10 11.71
N ARG A 141 -3.41 -4.48 11.65
CA ARG A 141 -3.84 -5.69 10.95
C ARG A 141 -3.49 -5.57 9.46
N LYS A 142 -2.79 -6.57 8.94
CA LYS A 142 -2.34 -6.65 7.56
C LYS A 142 -2.69 -8.01 6.99
N ILE A 143 -3.20 -8.04 5.76
CA ILE A 143 -3.40 -9.29 5.02
C ILE A 143 -2.52 -9.23 3.78
N SER A 144 -1.59 -10.17 3.66
CA SER A 144 -0.66 -10.21 2.53
C SER A 144 -0.92 -11.40 1.63
N TYR A 145 -0.85 -11.15 0.34
CA TYR A 145 -0.79 -12.16 -0.69
C TYR A 145 0.67 -12.55 -0.92
N THR A 146 0.92 -13.83 -1.12
CA THR A 146 2.23 -14.40 -1.37
C THR A 146 2.16 -15.41 -2.50
N GLN A 147 3.20 -15.41 -3.34
CA GLN A 147 3.32 -16.31 -4.47
C GLN A 147 4.76 -16.80 -4.61
N LYS A 148 4.91 -18.08 -4.92
CA LYS A 148 6.18 -18.67 -5.34
C LYS A 148 6.57 -18.25 -6.75
N THR A 149 7.84 -17.90 -6.93
CA THR A 149 8.44 -17.65 -8.24
C THR A 149 9.74 -18.43 -8.38
N GLU A 150 9.91 -19.09 -9.52
CA GLU A 150 11.14 -19.77 -9.84
C GLU A 150 12.17 -18.77 -10.35
N VAL A 151 13.20 -18.53 -9.54
CA VAL A 151 14.37 -17.75 -9.94
C VAL A 151 15.49 -18.73 -10.27
N SER A 152 16.26 -18.46 -11.33
CA SER A 152 17.40 -19.32 -11.70
C SER A 152 18.30 -19.60 -10.49
N PHE A 153 18.48 -20.89 -10.18
CA PHE A 153 19.22 -21.41 -9.01
C PHE A 153 18.64 -21.09 -7.63
N GLN A 154 17.46 -20.48 -7.54
CA GLN A 154 16.69 -20.26 -6.31
C GLN A 154 15.19 -20.55 -6.55
N PRO A 155 14.80 -21.84 -6.65
CA PRO A 155 13.43 -22.25 -6.98
C PRO A 155 12.42 -21.94 -5.85
N ASP A 156 12.90 -21.57 -4.67
CA ASP A 156 12.09 -21.31 -3.49
C ASP A 156 11.85 -19.82 -3.20
N THR A 157 12.10 -18.94 -4.17
CA THR A 157 11.83 -17.51 -3.95
C THR A 157 10.34 -17.28 -3.80
N ARG A 158 9.94 -16.59 -2.72
CA ARG A 158 8.58 -16.08 -2.51
C ARG A 158 8.57 -14.57 -2.66
N VAL A 159 7.46 -14.06 -3.20
CA VAL A 159 7.17 -12.64 -3.32
C VAL A 159 5.86 -12.38 -2.61
N GLY A 160 5.80 -11.33 -1.78
CA GLY A 160 4.57 -10.94 -1.11
C GLY A 160 4.37 -9.44 -1.06
N ALA A 161 3.11 -9.05 -0.92
CA ALA A 161 2.67 -7.69 -0.61
C ALA A 161 1.30 -7.76 0.07
N GLY A 162 0.86 -6.68 0.71
CA GLY A 162 -0.39 -6.74 1.47
C GLY A 162 -1.13 -5.44 1.62
N ILE A 163 -2.37 -5.57 2.05
CA ILE A 163 -3.29 -4.49 2.37
C ILE A 163 -3.48 -4.42 3.88
N TYR A 164 -3.78 -3.24 4.38
CA TYR A 164 -4.03 -3.02 5.79
C TYR A 164 -5.48 -2.55 5.98
N TYR A 165 -6.24 -3.32 6.74
CA TYR A 165 -7.61 -2.98 7.12
C TYR A 165 -7.69 -2.81 8.63
N GLU A 166 -8.44 -1.80 9.06
CA GLU A 166 -8.77 -1.64 10.48
C GLU A 166 -10.01 -2.48 10.87
N ASP A 167 -10.78 -2.91 9.86
CA ASP A 167 -12.07 -3.57 10.03
C ASP A 167 -11.99 -5.06 9.61
N ASP A 168 -12.89 -5.89 10.14
CA ASP A 168 -12.94 -7.34 9.90
C ASP A 168 -13.71 -7.74 8.63
N ASP A 169 -14.19 -6.78 7.84
CA ASP A 169 -15.02 -7.00 6.65
C ASP A 169 -14.29 -7.76 5.52
N MET A 170 -12.97 -7.81 5.58
CA MET A 170 -12.13 -8.60 4.69
C MET A 170 -11.43 -9.71 5.48
N SER A 171 -11.86 -10.96 5.24
CA SER A 171 -11.26 -12.16 5.82
C SER A 171 -10.34 -12.86 4.81
N VAL A 172 -9.39 -13.64 5.32
CA VAL A 172 -8.46 -14.44 4.52
C VAL A 172 -9.21 -15.44 3.63
N GLU A 173 -10.27 -16.07 4.15
CA GLU A 173 -11.08 -17.03 3.42
C GLU A 173 -11.71 -16.39 2.18
N LYS A 174 -12.34 -15.23 2.35
CA LYS A 174 -12.96 -14.48 1.24
C LYS A 174 -11.94 -14.11 0.15
N LEU A 175 -10.73 -13.72 0.55
CA LEU A 175 -9.67 -13.37 -0.39
C LEU A 175 -9.10 -14.58 -1.13
N ASN A 176 -8.93 -15.70 -0.44
CA ASN A 176 -8.49 -16.96 -1.06
C ASN A 176 -9.56 -17.50 -2.04
N ASP A 177 -10.85 -17.39 -1.72
CA ASP A 177 -11.93 -17.75 -2.64
C ASP A 177 -11.88 -16.90 -3.92
N MET A 178 -11.56 -15.61 -3.82
CA MET A 178 -11.42 -14.74 -5.00
C MET A 178 -10.27 -15.18 -5.92
N VAL A 179 -9.13 -15.57 -5.35
CA VAL A 179 -7.96 -16.05 -6.11
C VAL A 179 -8.28 -17.36 -6.84
N GLN A 180 -8.87 -18.33 -6.14
CA GLN A 180 -9.20 -19.64 -6.71
C GLN A 180 -10.26 -19.54 -7.83
N ASN A 181 -11.22 -18.61 -7.70
CA ASN A 181 -12.21 -18.35 -8.74
C ASN A 181 -11.62 -17.61 -9.98
N GLN A 182 -10.57 -16.81 -9.80
CA GLN A 182 -9.85 -16.21 -10.94
C GLN A 182 -8.98 -17.23 -11.68
N ASP A 183 -8.40 -18.21 -10.99
CA ASP A 183 -7.63 -19.29 -11.63
C ASP A 183 -8.54 -20.21 -12.45
N SER A 184 -9.69 -20.63 -11.89
CA SER A 184 -10.64 -21.51 -12.60
C SER A 184 -11.22 -20.86 -13.88
N THR A 185 -11.54 -19.57 -13.83
CA THR A 185 -12.02 -18.84 -15.02
C THR A 185 -10.94 -18.60 -16.08
N ARG A 186 -9.65 -18.70 -15.73
CA ARG A 186 -8.53 -18.59 -16.68
C ARG A 186 -8.25 -19.92 -17.40
N VAL A 187 -8.44 -21.05 -16.72
CA VAL A 187 -8.24 -22.39 -17.29
C VAL A 187 -9.34 -22.76 -18.30
N ASP A 188 -10.54 -22.19 -18.15
CA ASP A 188 -11.70 -22.45 -19.02
C ASP A 188 -11.82 -21.46 -20.21
N ALA A 189 -10.85 -20.55 -20.40
CA ALA A 189 -10.84 -19.63 -21.53
C ALA A 189 -10.31 -20.34 -22.80
N PRO A 190 -11.07 -20.32 -23.92
CA PRO A 190 -10.76 -21.05 -25.16
C PRO A 190 -9.57 -20.51 -25.96
#